data_AF-A0A2W4KRV5-F1
#
_entry.id   AF-A0A2W4KRV5-F1
#
_cell.length_a   1.000
_cell.length_b   1.000
_cell.length_c   1.000
_cell.angle_alpha   90.00
_cell.angle_beta   90.00
_cell.angle_gamma   90.00
#
_symmetry.space_group_name_H-M   'P 1'
#
loop_
_entity.id
_entity.type
_entity.pdbx_description
1 polymer ?
#
loop_
_entity_poly.entity_id
_entity_poly.type
_entity_poly.pdbx_seq_one_letter_code
_entity_poly.pdbx_strand_id
1 'polypeptide(L)'
;MRVSGLLLIFLVLGHLYIMHILNSVEVINYDFVARRWANIGWRTYDWLLLMLALFHGANGIRVIIDDYAHRPAWRTFWLTLLYVITGGLVVLGTIVLVTFKA
;
A
#
# COMPACT_ATOMS: atom_id res chain seq x y z
N MET A 1 2.40 1.15 13.79
CA MET A 1 2.90 2.55 13.70
C MET A 1 4.41 2.64 13.79
N ARG A 2 5.05 2.31 14.92
CA ARG A 2 6.51 2.51 15.07
C ARG A 2 7.36 1.61 14.14
N VAL A 3 7.22 0.29 14.30
CA VAL A 3 7.99 -0.69 13.49
C VAL A 3 7.64 -0.58 12.01
N SER A 4 6.36 -0.54 11.67
CA SER A 4 5.93 -0.38 10.27
C SER A 4 6.40 0.95 9.67
N GLY A 5 6.42 2.05 10.44
CA GLY A 5 6.93 3.34 9.98
C GLY A 5 8.42 3.29 9.64
N LEU A 6 9.25 2.68 10.51
CA LEU A 6 10.68 2.53 10.28
C LEU A 6 10.96 1.72 8.99
N LEU A 7 10.26 0.61 8.79
CA LEU A 7 10.38 -0.20 7.58
C LEU A 7 9.91 0.56 6.32
N LEU A 8 8.82 1.32 6.44
CA LEU A 8 8.26 2.09 5.33
C LEU A 8 9.18 3.21 4.84
N ILE A 9 10.07 3.76 5.68
CA ILE A 9 11.07 4.74 5.22
C ILE A 9 11.88 4.14 4.06
N PHE A 10 12.38 2.91 4.22
CA PHE A 10 13.17 2.26 3.18
C PHE A 10 12.29 1.80 2.00
N LEU A 11 11.13 1.20 2.28
CA LEU A 11 10.26 0.64 1.24
C LEU A 11 9.63 1.73 0.35
N VAL A 12 9.15 2.83 0.94
CA VAL A 12 8.52 3.91 0.18
C VAL A 12 9.57 4.71 -0.57
N LEU A 13 10.67 5.11 0.09
CA LEU A 13 11.70 5.90 -0.58
C LEU A 13 12.41 5.10 -1.68
N GLY A 14 12.69 3.82 -1.46
CA GLY A 14 13.23 2.95 -2.50
C GLY A 14 12.28 2.80 -3.69
N HIS A 15 10.97 2.68 -3.43
CA HIS A 15 9.96 2.63 -4.49
C HIS A 15 9.93 3.93 -5.30
N LEU A 16 9.82 5.08 -4.63
CA LEU A 16 9.80 6.39 -5.27
C LEU A 16 11.08 6.67 -6.05
N TYR A 17 12.24 6.29 -5.50
CA TYR A 17 13.53 6.45 -6.17
C TYR A 17 13.59 5.65 -7.47
N ILE A 18 13.20 4.37 -7.44
CA ILE A 18 13.18 3.54 -8.65
C ILE A 18 12.18 4.07 -9.69
N MET A 19 10.99 4.48 -9.26
CA MET A 19 9.92 4.87 -10.18
C MET A 19 10.04 6.31 -10.72
N HIS A 20 10.72 7.22 -10.01
CA HIS A 20 10.72 8.64 -10.39
C HIS A 20 12.10 9.25 -10.57
N ILE A 21 13.16 8.62 -10.06
CA ILE A 21 14.53 9.15 -10.18
C ILE A 21 15.36 8.31 -11.14
N LEU A 22 15.32 6.98 -11.00
CA LEU A 22 16.03 6.08 -11.90
C LEU A 22 15.33 5.89 -13.25
N ASN A 23 14.00 5.98 -13.26
CA ASN A 23 13.19 5.79 -14.45
C ASN A 23 12.29 7.00 -14.67
N SER A 24 12.07 7.34 -15.95
CA SER A 24 11.03 8.30 -16.34
C SER A 24 9.67 7.62 -16.27
N VAL A 25 8.63 8.38 -15.92
CA VAL A 25 7.23 7.88 -15.97
C VAL A 25 6.82 7.42 -17.37
N GLU A 26 7.47 7.93 -18.41
CA GLU A 26 7.22 7.54 -19.81
C GLU A 26 7.59 6.08 -20.11
N VAL A 27 8.54 5.50 -19.36
CA VAL A 27 8.97 4.10 -19.54
C VAL A 27 8.25 3.13 -18.60
N ILE A 28 7.49 3.63 -17.62
CA ILE A 28 6.74 2.80 -16.67
C ILE A 28 5.43 2.37 -17.33
N ASN A 29 5.49 1.25 -18.03
CA ASN A 29 4.36 0.63 -18.72
C ASN A 29 4.24 -0.86 -18.31
N TYR A 30 3.36 -1.61 -19.01
CA TYR A 30 3.16 -3.04 -18.75
C TYR A 30 4.48 -3.83 -18.79
N ASP A 31 5.31 -3.65 -19.82
CA ASP A 31 6.55 -4.41 -19.99
C ASP A 31 7.59 -4.11 -18.90
N PHE A 32 7.62 -2.87 -18.41
CA PHE A 32 8.44 -2.51 -17.26
C PHE A 32 7.99 -3.28 -16.00
N VAL A 33 6.68 -3.28 -15.71
CA VAL A 33 6.11 -4.00 -14.56
C VAL A 33 6.32 -5.50 -14.71
N ALA A 34 6.06 -6.07 -15.89
CA ALA A 34 6.21 -7.48 -16.17
C ALA A 34 7.65 -7.97 -15.96
N ARG A 35 8.65 -7.21 -16.45
CA ARG A 35 10.07 -7.52 -16.22
C ARG A 35 10.47 -7.40 -14.76
N ARG A 36 10.01 -6.37 -14.05
CA ARG A 36 10.32 -6.19 -12.63
C ARG A 36 9.70 -7.31 -11.78
N TRP A 37 8.43 -7.63 -12.03
CA TRP A 37 7.71 -8.71 -11.36
C TRP A 37 8.12 -10.11 -11.84
N ALA A 38 8.92 -10.29 -12.88
CA ALA A 38 9.54 -11.58 -13.16
C ALA A 38 10.52 -12.01 -12.04
N ASN A 39 11.05 -11.04 -11.27
CA ASN A 39 11.88 -11.30 -10.10
C ASN A 39 11.03 -11.38 -8.83
N ILE A 40 11.15 -12.49 -8.10
CA ILE A 40 10.39 -12.72 -6.85
C ILE A 40 10.71 -11.69 -5.77
N GLY A 41 11.96 -11.21 -5.70
CA GLY A 41 12.37 -10.18 -4.75
C GLY A 41 11.61 -8.87 -4.92
N TRP A 42 11.39 -8.42 -6.16
CA TRP A 42 10.60 -7.22 -6.42
C TRP A 42 9.10 -7.42 -6.14
N ARG A 43 8.55 -8.61 -6.41
CA ARG A 43 7.17 -8.92 -6.01
C ARG A 43 7.01 -8.91 -4.50
N THR A 44 7.94 -9.52 -3.76
CA THR A 44 7.92 -9.54 -2.29
C THR A 44 8.09 -8.12 -1.73
N TYR A 45 8.99 -7.31 -2.32
CA TYR A 45 9.16 -5.91 -1.96
C TYR A 45 7.85 -5.11 -2.09
N ASP A 46 7.19 -5.20 -3.25
CA ASP A 46 5.94 -4.46 -3.49
C ASP A 46 4.78 -5.00 -2.64
N TRP A 47 4.74 -6.30 -2.36
CA TRP A 47 3.75 -6.89 -1.46
C TRP A 47 3.95 -6.43 -0.02
N LEU A 48 5.20 -6.40 0.47
CA LEU A 48 5.51 -5.84 1.79
C LEU A 48 5.15 -4.35 1.88
N LEU A 49 5.46 -3.58 0.83
CA LEU A 49 5.07 -2.17 0.75
C LEU A 49 3.55 -2.01 0.77
N LEU A 50 2.79 -2.79 -0.02
CA LEU A 50 1.33 -2.79 -0.03
C LEU A 50 0.77 -3.04 1.37
N MET A 51 1.20 -4.12 2.01
CA MET A 51 0.69 -4.53 3.32
C MET A 51 1.03 -3.50 4.39
N LEU A 52 2.31 -3.11 4.49
CA LEU A 52 2.74 -2.18 5.53
C LEU A 52 2.15 -0.79 5.32
N ALA A 53 2.07 -0.29 4.09
CA ALA A 53 1.55 1.04 3.82
C ALA A 53 0.04 1.12 4.12
N LEU A 54 -0.75 0.15 3.64
CA LEU A 54 -2.20 0.13 3.88
C LEU A 54 -2.52 -0.03 5.36
N PHE A 55 -1.88 -0.97 6.08
CA PHE A 55 -2.16 -1.14 7.51
C PHE A 55 -1.62 0.01 8.38
N HIS A 56 -0.46 0.57 8.04
CA HIS A 56 0.06 1.74 8.74
C HIS A 56 -0.85 2.96 8.53
N GLY A 57 -1.23 3.24 7.28
CA GLY A 57 -2.14 4.32 6.93
C GLY A 57 -3.52 4.15 7.56
N ALA A 58 -4.09 2.94 7.50
CA ALA A 58 -5.38 2.65 8.11
C ALA A 58 -5.37 2.85 9.63
N ASN A 59 -4.32 2.41 10.33
CA ASN A 59 -4.22 2.68 11.76
C ASN A 59 -4.06 4.18 12.07
N GLY A 60 -3.37 4.95 11.21
CA GLY A 60 -3.31 6.41 11.32
C GLY A 60 -4.69 7.07 11.15
N ILE A 61 -5.42 6.70 10.10
CA ILE A 61 -6.78 7.22 9.83
C ILE A 61 -7.75 6.80 10.95
N ARG A 62 -7.62 5.59 11.50
CA ARG A 62 -8.40 5.16 12.67
C ARG A 62 -8.24 6.12 13.84
N VAL A 63 -7.02 6.55 14.15
CA VAL A 63 -6.76 7.54 15.22
C VAL A 63 -7.43 8.88 14.87
N ILE A 64 -7.29 9.35 13.63
CA ILE A 64 -7.98 10.58 13.17
C ILE A 64 -9.51 10.44 13.32
N ILE A 65 -10.11 9.31 12.94
CA ILE A 65 -11.55 9.10 13.10
C ILE A 65 -11.95 9.14 14.57
N ASP A 66 -11.18 8.49 15.45
CA ASP A 66 -11.42 8.50 16.90
C ASP A 66 -11.35 9.93 17.47
N ASP A 67 -10.47 10.79 16.95
CA ASP A 67 -10.28 12.17 17.40
C ASP A 67 -11.34 13.15 16.87
N TYR A 68 -11.85 12.94 15.65
CA TYR A 68 -12.73 13.92 14.98
C TYR A 68 -14.21 13.50 14.90
N ALA A 69 -14.53 12.21 14.93
CA ALA A 69 -15.90 11.71 14.81
C ALA A 69 -16.60 11.53 16.18
N HIS A 70 -17.07 12.63 16.76
CA HIS A 70 -17.65 12.66 18.11
C HIS A 70 -18.98 11.91 18.25
N ARG A 71 -19.79 11.82 17.19
CA ARG A 71 -21.09 11.11 17.24
C ARG A 71 -20.88 9.62 16.99
N PRO A 72 -21.40 8.71 17.86
CA PRO A 72 -21.18 7.27 17.74
C PRO A 72 -21.55 6.68 16.37
N ALA A 73 -22.69 7.12 15.80
CA ALA A 73 -23.13 6.65 14.48
C ALA A 73 -22.13 7.01 13.36
N TRP A 74 -21.61 8.25 13.36
CA TRP A 74 -20.63 8.69 12.37
C TRP A 74 -19.28 8.01 12.55
N ARG A 75 -18.83 7.81 13.79
CA ARG A 75 -17.60 7.07 14.09
C ARG A 75 -17.67 5.64 13.54
N THR A 76 -18.77 4.92 13.82
CA THR A 76 -18.96 3.56 13.31
C THR A 76 -19.01 3.52 11.79
N PHE A 77 -19.70 4.47 11.15
CA PHE A 77 -19.73 4.59 9.70
C PHE A 77 -18.34 4.73 9.09
N TRP A 78 -17.54 5.70 9.58
CA TRP A 78 -16.20 5.96 9.05
C TRP A 78 -15.22 4.81 9.31
N LEU A 79 -15.27 4.19 10.50
CA LEU A 79 -14.44 3.01 10.79
C LEU A 79 -14.80 1.83 9.88
N THR A 80 -16.09 1.58 9.66
CA THR A 80 -16.55 0.52 8.75
C THR A 80 -16.05 0.78 7.33
N LEU A 81 -16.22 2.01 6.83
CA LEU A 81 -15.76 2.40 5.51
C LEU A 81 -14.23 2.23 5.38
N LEU A 82 -13.47 2.68 6.37
CA LEU A 82 -12.02 2.51 6.40
C LEU A 82 -11.61 1.04 6.30
N TYR A 83 -12.22 0.16 7.09
CA TYR A 83 -11.87 -1.27 7.08
C TYR A 83 -12.29 -1.97 5.80
N VAL A 84 -13.45 -1.64 5.22
CA VAL A 84 -13.90 -2.19 3.94
C VAL A 84 -12.95 -1.78 2.82
N ILE A 85 -12.59 -0.49 2.73
CA ILE A 85 -11.65 0.00 1.71
C ILE A 85 -10.28 -0.63 1.90
N THR A 86 -9.74 -0.61 3.11
CA THR A 86 -8.41 -1.16 3.42
C THR A 86 -8.36 -2.65 3.08
N GLY A 87 -9.35 -3.43 3.55
CA GLY A 87 -9.43 -4.86 3.27
C GLY A 87 -9.60 -5.15 1.78
N GLY A 88 -10.45 -4.39 1.09
CA GLY A 88 -10.65 -4.50 -0.35
C GLY A 88 -9.38 -4.25 -1.15
N LEU A 89 -8.62 -3.19 -0.82
CA LEU A 89 -7.36 -2.88 -1.48
C LEU A 89 -6.25 -3.90 -1.18
N VAL A 90 -6.17 -4.41 0.06
CA VAL A 90 -5.24 -5.49 0.42
C VAL A 90 -5.54 -6.75 -0.40
N VAL A 91 -6.80 -7.17 -0.46
CA VAL A 91 -7.21 -8.36 -1.21
C VAL A 91 -6.95 -8.17 -2.70
N LEU A 92 -7.43 -7.07 -3.28
CA LEU A 92 -7.24 -6.77 -4.70
C LEU A 92 -5.76 -6.72 -5.07
N GLY A 93 -4.95 -5.96 -4.33
CA GLY A 93 -3.52 -5.83 -4.59
C GLY A 93 -2.75 -7.14 -4.41
N THR A 94 -3.12 -7.96 -3.41
CA THR A 94 -2.54 -9.29 -3.21
C THR A 94 -2.88 -10.22 -4.37
N ILE A 95 -4.15 -10.25 -4.82
CA ILE A 95 -4.57 -11.04 -5.98
C ILE A 95 -3.78 -10.61 -7.22
N VAL A 96 -3.67 -9.31 -7.48
CA VAL A 96 -2.92 -8.78 -8.64
C VAL A 96 -1.46 -9.26 -8.58
N LEU A 97 -0.76 -9.07 -7.46
CA LEU A 97 0.66 -9.44 -7.32
C LEU A 97 0.91 -10.95 -7.42
N VAL A 98 0.09 -11.76 -6.74
CA VAL A 98 0.28 -13.21 -6.63
C VAL A 98 -0.13 -13.91 -7.93
N THR A 99 -1.21 -13.47 -8.56
CA THR A 99 -1.73 -14.11 -9.78
C THR A 99 -1.15 -13.52 -11.07
N PHE A 100 -0.33 -12.47 -10.99
CA PHE A 100 0.29 -11.86 -12.16
C PHE A 100 1.10 -12.87 -12.97
N LYS A 101 0.71 -13.00 -14.25
CA LYS A 101 1.41 -13.73 -15.29
C LYS A 101 1.73 -12.75 -16.40
N ALA A 102 3.02 -12.67 -16.76
CA ALA A 102 3.52 -11.80 -17.81
C ALA A 102 3.08 -12.27 -19.18
#